data_AF-A0A9Q0BHE9-F1
#
_entry.id   AF-A0A9Q0BHE9-F1
#
_cell.length_a   1.000
_cell.length_b   1.000
_cell.length_c   1.000
_cell.angle_alpha   90.00
_cell.angle_beta   90.00
_cell.angle_gamma   90.00
#
_symmetry.space_group_name_H-M   'P 1'
#
loop_
_entity.id
_entity.type
_entity.pdbx_description
1 polymer ?
#
loop_
_entity_poly.entity_id
_entity_poly.type
_entity_poly.pdbx_seq_one_letter_code
_entity_poly.pdbx_strand_id
1 'polypeptide(L)'
;MTAHNPESLEARPLVAVIGVGYVGTQLVSNFSRNWDVLGFDLSKFTSHEHLANATHYLISIPPLLLADKTIDVSYLKDALETTFKCAGPGATVIIESSVAVDLEGELIEPPATARGCFARTFLERVNPGRTEPLPHPPGARLIPMVISGLDDVCPGSLAAIARSYFEELVPLSSPEVAESTKLYENCQRMINIAYANEMEDACRSLGVDPYEVYSAAASKPFGYMVYKAGIGVGGH
;
A
#
# COMPACT_ATOMS: atom_id res chain seq x y z
N MET A 1 -13.39 -26.15 -20.94
CA MET A 1 -12.00 -26.04 -21.43
C MET A 1 -12.01 -25.19 -22.69
N THR A 2 -12.08 -23.87 -22.52
CA THR A 2 -11.84 -22.92 -23.60
C THR A 2 -10.33 -22.70 -23.66
N ALA A 3 -9.73 -23.03 -24.80
CA ALA A 3 -8.31 -22.87 -25.04
C ALA A 3 -7.94 -21.39 -24.92
N HIS A 4 -7.07 -21.07 -23.95
CA HIS A 4 -6.40 -19.78 -23.91
C HIS A 4 -5.50 -19.68 -25.15
N ASN A 5 -5.73 -18.69 -25.99
CA ASN A 5 -4.89 -18.38 -27.15
C ASN A 5 -3.49 -17.97 -26.64
N PRO A 6 -2.41 -18.69 -26.99
CA PRO A 6 -1.05 -18.38 -26.53
C PRO A 6 -0.47 -17.07 -27.11
N GLU A 7 -1.17 -16.41 -28.03
CA GLU A 7 -0.74 -15.14 -28.65
C GLU A 7 -0.91 -13.90 -27.75
N SER A 8 -1.62 -13.98 -26.62
CA SER A 8 -1.82 -12.81 -25.74
C SER A 8 -0.66 -12.50 -24.79
N LEU A 9 0.46 -13.21 -24.90
CA LEU A 9 1.65 -13.06 -24.05
C LEU A 9 2.68 -12.03 -24.57
N GLU A 10 2.46 -11.42 -25.74
CA GLU A 10 3.44 -10.53 -26.38
C GLU A 10 3.22 -9.03 -26.14
N ALA A 11 2.06 -8.62 -25.63
CA ALA A 11 1.81 -7.20 -25.34
C ALA A 11 2.39 -6.81 -23.97
N ARG A 12 3.28 -5.81 -23.96
CA ARG A 12 3.82 -5.25 -22.72
C ARG A 12 2.66 -4.73 -21.84
N PRO A 13 2.54 -5.17 -20.58
CA PRO A 13 1.55 -4.66 -19.64
C PRO A 13 1.57 -3.13 -19.56
N LEU A 14 0.39 -2.52 -19.73
CA LEU A 14 0.15 -1.13 -19.40
C LEU A 14 -0.40 -1.07 -17.96
N VAL A 15 0.31 -0.36 -17.09
CA VAL A 15 -0.02 -0.18 -15.68
C VAL A 15 -0.70 1.17 -15.49
N ALA A 16 -1.97 1.18 -15.11
CA ALA A 16 -2.70 2.38 -14.75
C ALA A 16 -2.58 2.62 -13.23
N VAL A 17 -2.10 3.79 -12.82
CA VAL A 17 -2.08 4.22 -11.41
C VAL A 17 -3.20 5.22 -11.19
N ILE A 18 -4.15 4.88 -10.32
CA ILE A 18 -5.36 5.64 -10.03
C ILE A 18 -5.21 6.32 -8.67
N GLY A 19 -5.19 7.65 -8.67
CA GLY A 19 -4.88 8.50 -7.52
C GLY A 19 -3.39 8.85 -7.47
N VAL A 20 -2.97 9.86 -8.24
CA VAL A 20 -1.55 10.25 -8.38
C VAL A 20 -1.15 11.27 -7.30
N GLY A 21 -1.53 10.95 -6.05
CA GLY A 21 -1.12 11.69 -4.86
C GLY A 21 0.30 11.33 -4.41
N TYR A 22 0.54 11.39 -3.11
CA TYR A 22 1.85 11.07 -2.53
C TYR A 22 2.31 9.63 -2.83
N VAL A 23 1.43 8.65 -2.65
CA VAL A 23 1.68 7.23 -2.97
C VAL A 23 1.71 7.02 -4.48
N GLY A 24 0.65 7.43 -5.19
CA GLY A 24 0.55 7.21 -6.63
C GLY A 24 1.68 7.83 -7.46
N THR A 25 2.23 8.97 -7.07
CA THR A 25 3.40 9.56 -7.76
C THR A 25 4.64 8.67 -7.63
N GLN A 26 4.84 8.04 -6.47
CA GLN A 26 5.93 7.07 -6.27
C GLN A 26 5.68 5.83 -7.14
N LEU A 27 4.47 5.28 -7.14
CA LEU A 27 4.10 4.16 -8.02
C LEU A 27 4.37 4.49 -9.50
N VAL A 28 3.95 5.66 -9.98
CA VAL A 28 4.22 6.09 -11.36
C VAL A 28 5.72 6.17 -11.64
N SER A 29 6.49 6.82 -10.77
CA SER A 29 7.95 6.96 -10.90
C SER A 29 8.68 5.59 -10.86
N ASN A 30 8.16 4.65 -10.07
CA ASN A 30 8.79 3.36 -9.83
C ASN A 30 8.51 2.37 -10.97
N PHE A 31 7.25 2.26 -11.38
CA PHE A 31 6.84 1.32 -12.43
C PHE A 31 7.23 1.78 -13.83
N SER A 32 7.30 3.10 -14.09
CA SER A 32 7.67 3.66 -15.41
C SER A 32 9.09 3.33 -15.85
N ARG A 33 9.94 2.83 -14.93
CA ARG A 33 11.29 2.35 -15.24
C ARG A 33 11.28 1.09 -16.09
N ASN A 34 10.27 0.23 -15.90
CA ASN A 34 10.21 -1.11 -16.49
C ASN A 34 8.93 -1.35 -17.32
N TRP A 35 7.88 -0.56 -17.11
CA TRP A 35 6.57 -0.73 -17.73
C TRP A 35 6.05 0.58 -18.31
N ASP A 36 5.11 0.47 -19.24
CA ASP A 36 4.34 1.63 -19.68
C ASP A 36 3.33 1.96 -18.58
N VAL A 37 3.32 3.22 -18.14
CA VAL A 37 2.51 3.65 -17.00
C VAL A 37 1.61 4.82 -17.38
N LEU A 38 0.34 4.72 -17.01
CA LEU A 38 -0.66 5.77 -17.11
C LEU A 38 -1.02 6.25 -15.70
N GLY A 39 -0.70 7.50 -15.37
CA GLY A 39 -1.23 8.13 -14.15
C GLY A 39 -2.60 8.73 -14.41
N PHE A 40 -3.58 8.43 -13.56
CA PHE A 40 -4.94 8.96 -13.61
C PHE A 40 -5.36 9.49 -12.24
N ASP A 41 -5.89 10.70 -12.18
CA ASP A 41 -6.39 11.29 -10.94
C ASP A 41 -7.77 11.89 -11.17
N LEU A 42 -8.74 11.58 -10.32
CA LEU A 42 -10.10 12.14 -10.45
C LEU A 42 -10.12 13.67 -10.31
N SER A 43 -9.12 14.26 -9.63
CA SER A 43 -8.97 15.71 -9.49
C SER A 43 -8.39 16.40 -10.73
N LYS A 44 -7.80 15.66 -11.67
CA LYS A 44 -7.15 16.21 -12.88
C LYS A 44 -7.66 15.50 -14.12
N PHE A 45 -8.26 16.28 -15.03
CA PHE A 45 -8.86 15.83 -16.29
C PHE A 45 -7.89 15.03 -17.18
N THR A 46 -7.80 13.72 -16.97
CA THR A 46 -7.21 12.77 -17.93
C THR A 46 -8.35 12.04 -18.64
N SER A 47 -8.27 11.87 -19.95
CA SER A 47 -9.31 11.22 -20.74
C SER A 47 -9.41 9.72 -20.42
N HIS A 48 -10.63 9.25 -20.14
CA HIS A 48 -10.93 7.86 -19.77
C HIS A 48 -10.57 6.84 -20.87
N GLU A 49 -10.40 7.28 -22.11
CA GLU A 49 -10.14 6.42 -23.28
C GLU A 49 -8.87 5.59 -23.15
N HIS A 50 -7.86 6.05 -22.40
CA HIS A 50 -6.61 5.31 -22.22
C HIS A 50 -6.67 4.24 -21.11
N LEU A 51 -7.66 4.31 -20.20
CA LEU A 51 -7.79 3.34 -19.11
C LEU A 51 -8.24 1.96 -19.61
N ALA A 52 -8.99 1.89 -20.72
CA ALA A 52 -9.46 0.62 -21.27
C ALA A 52 -8.35 -0.26 -21.85
N ASN A 53 -7.18 0.32 -22.15
CA ASN A 53 -6.03 -0.41 -22.69
C ASN A 53 -5.12 -0.98 -21.59
N ALA A 54 -5.36 -0.63 -20.32
CA ALA A 54 -4.54 -1.09 -19.22
C ALA A 54 -4.86 -2.54 -18.85
N THR A 55 -3.84 -3.30 -18.46
CA THR A 55 -3.99 -4.68 -17.98
C THR A 55 -3.86 -4.76 -16.46
N HIS A 56 -3.22 -3.77 -15.85
CA HIS A 56 -3.00 -3.67 -14.41
C HIS A 56 -3.45 -2.30 -13.91
N TYR A 57 -4.20 -2.27 -12.80
CA TYR A 57 -4.71 -1.05 -12.20
C TYR A 57 -4.25 -0.97 -10.73
N LEU A 58 -3.40 -0.01 -10.39
CA LEU A 58 -2.95 0.27 -9.03
C LEU A 58 -3.83 1.38 -8.44
N ILE A 59 -4.59 1.07 -7.39
CA ILE A 59 -5.51 2.01 -6.74
C ILE A 59 -4.83 2.56 -5.49
N SER A 60 -4.42 3.83 -5.54
CA SER A 60 -3.73 4.53 -4.45
C SER A 60 -4.54 5.72 -3.92
N ILE A 61 -5.83 5.50 -3.70
CA ILE A 61 -6.76 6.50 -3.15
C ILE A 61 -7.03 6.20 -1.68
N PRO A 62 -6.56 7.03 -0.75
CA PRO A 62 -6.81 6.83 0.67
C PRO A 62 -8.27 7.10 1.00
N PRO A 63 -8.86 6.37 1.96
CA PRO A 63 -10.12 6.79 2.54
C PRO A 63 -9.94 8.10 3.32
N LEU A 64 -11.01 8.88 3.42
CA LEU A 64 -11.00 10.13 4.18
C LEU A 64 -11.48 9.88 5.61
N LEU A 65 -10.82 10.51 6.57
CA LEU A 65 -11.30 10.55 7.95
C LEU A 65 -12.17 11.79 8.13
N LEU A 66 -13.46 11.60 8.41
CA LEU A 66 -14.39 12.69 8.69
C LEU A 66 -14.16 13.26 10.10
N ALA A 67 -14.70 14.45 10.35
CA ALA A 67 -14.54 15.14 11.64
C ALA A 67 -15.12 14.35 12.83
N ASP A 68 -16.08 13.46 12.57
CA ASP A 68 -16.67 12.55 13.56
C ASP A 68 -15.90 11.23 13.73
N LYS A 69 -14.71 11.11 13.10
CA LYS A 69 -13.84 9.93 13.07
C LYS A 69 -14.40 8.74 12.30
N THR A 70 -15.47 8.91 11.53
CA THR A 70 -15.92 7.90 10.59
C THR A 70 -15.07 7.92 9.32
N ILE A 71 -14.99 6.77 8.65
CA ILE A 71 -14.22 6.59 7.43
C ILE A 71 -15.14 6.81 6.23
N ASP A 72 -14.82 7.78 5.40
CA ASP A 72 -15.48 8.03 4.12
C ASP A 72 -14.68 7.37 2.98
N VAL A 73 -15.34 6.44 2.30
CA VAL A 73 -14.80 5.63 1.20
C VAL A 73 -15.37 6.03 -0.16
N SER A 74 -16.09 7.15 -0.24
CA SER A 74 -16.75 7.63 -1.48
C SER A 74 -15.79 7.72 -2.66
N TYR A 75 -14.65 8.38 -2.48
CA TYR A 75 -13.62 8.52 -3.53
C TYR A 75 -13.03 7.18 -3.98
N LEU A 76 -12.89 6.23 -3.06
CA LEU A 76 -12.44 4.88 -3.40
C LEU A 76 -13.49 4.15 -4.23
N LYS A 77 -14.77 4.24 -3.85
CA LYS A 77 -15.89 3.67 -4.61
C LYS A 77 -15.98 4.24 -6.02
N ASP A 78 -15.89 5.56 -6.18
CA ASP A 78 -15.94 6.23 -7.49
C ASP A 78 -14.79 5.78 -8.40
N ALA A 79 -13.59 5.65 -7.83
CA ALA A 79 -12.42 5.17 -8.55
C ALA A 79 -12.53 3.70 -8.95
N LEU A 80 -13.01 2.83 -8.05
CA LEU A 80 -13.28 1.43 -8.36
C LEU A 80 -14.35 1.30 -9.44
N GLU A 81 -15.43 2.06 -9.36
CA GLU A 81 -16.48 2.05 -10.38
C GLU A 81 -15.92 2.46 -11.75
N THR A 82 -15.10 3.51 -11.79
CA THR A 82 -14.43 3.96 -13.03
C THR A 82 -13.47 2.89 -13.55
N THR A 83 -12.69 2.27 -12.66
CA THR A 83 -11.75 1.19 -12.99
C THR A 83 -12.49 0.02 -13.61
N PHE A 84 -13.51 -0.51 -12.93
CA PHE A 84 -14.25 -1.67 -13.39
C PHE A 84 -15.09 -1.38 -14.63
N LYS A 85 -15.49 -0.12 -14.89
CA LYS A 85 -16.09 0.27 -16.18
C LYS A 85 -15.13 0.05 -17.35
N CYS A 86 -13.85 0.35 -17.17
CA CYS A 86 -12.82 0.25 -18.19
C CYS A 86 -12.13 -1.12 -18.25
N ALA A 87 -11.99 -1.80 -17.11
CA ALA A 87 -11.26 -3.06 -17.00
C ALA A 87 -11.94 -4.19 -17.77
N GLY A 88 -11.17 -4.83 -18.65
CA GLY A 88 -11.59 -6.03 -19.37
C GLY A 88 -11.38 -7.32 -18.55
N PRO A 89 -12.01 -8.43 -18.94
CA PRO A 89 -11.76 -9.73 -18.32
C PRO A 89 -10.27 -10.11 -18.33
N GLY A 90 -9.78 -10.63 -17.21
CA GLY A 90 -8.38 -10.98 -17.01
C GLY A 90 -7.49 -9.82 -16.53
N ALA A 91 -8.01 -8.59 -16.45
CA ALA A 91 -7.28 -7.48 -15.87
C ALA A 91 -7.02 -7.70 -14.37
N THR A 92 -5.92 -7.13 -13.86
CA THR A 92 -5.54 -7.21 -12.46
C THR A 92 -5.71 -5.84 -11.79
N VAL A 93 -6.52 -5.79 -10.75
CA VAL A 93 -6.78 -4.60 -9.92
C VAL A 93 -6.10 -4.81 -8.57
N ILE A 94 -5.26 -3.85 -8.19
CA ILE A 94 -4.37 -3.92 -7.04
C ILE A 94 -4.69 -2.72 -6.14
N ILE A 95 -4.97 -2.96 -4.88
CA ILE A 95 -5.17 -1.91 -3.89
C ILE A 95 -3.86 -1.63 -3.19
N GLU A 96 -3.44 -0.38 -3.23
CA GLU A 96 -2.22 0.13 -2.56
C GLU A 96 -2.57 1.07 -1.41
N SER A 97 -3.80 1.58 -1.36
CA SER A 97 -4.25 2.43 -0.28
C SER A 97 -4.50 1.62 0.99
N SER A 98 -4.21 2.24 2.15
CA SER A 98 -4.63 1.70 3.43
C SER A 98 -6.16 1.68 3.47
N VAL A 99 -6.74 0.48 3.38
CA VAL A 99 -8.17 0.25 3.57
C VAL A 99 -8.42 -0.37 4.94
N ALA A 100 -9.63 -0.19 5.46
CA ALA A 100 -10.05 -0.89 6.68
C ALA A 100 -10.11 -2.40 6.41
N VAL A 101 -9.91 -3.20 7.45
CA VAL A 101 -10.06 -4.66 7.34
C VAL A 101 -11.48 -4.99 6.84
N ASP A 102 -11.58 -5.96 5.92
CA ASP A 102 -12.78 -6.44 5.23
C ASP A 102 -13.35 -5.51 4.15
N LEU A 103 -12.76 -4.33 3.94
CA LEU A 103 -13.26 -3.38 2.93
C LEU A 103 -13.00 -3.89 1.50
N GLU A 104 -11.93 -4.65 1.28
CA GLU A 104 -11.63 -5.25 -0.02
C GLU A 104 -12.68 -6.31 -0.41
N GLY A 105 -13.05 -7.18 0.51
CA GLY A 105 -14.12 -8.17 0.32
C GLY A 105 -15.47 -7.54 0.02
N GLU A 106 -15.80 -6.40 0.65
CA GLU A 106 -17.08 -5.71 0.41
C GLU A 106 -17.09 -4.93 -0.92
N LEU A 107 -16.04 -4.18 -1.21
CA LEU A 107 -16.05 -3.18 -2.29
C LEU A 107 -15.47 -3.67 -3.62
N ILE A 108 -14.63 -4.71 -3.60
CA ILE A 108 -13.76 -5.02 -4.74
C ILE A 108 -14.01 -6.43 -5.25
N GLU A 109 -14.13 -7.43 -4.38
CA GLU A 109 -14.38 -8.80 -4.81
C GLU A 109 -15.67 -8.96 -5.65
N PRO A 110 -16.83 -8.36 -5.29
CA PRO A 110 -18.04 -8.49 -6.10
C PRO A 110 -17.91 -7.90 -7.52
N PRO A 111 -17.47 -6.64 -7.72
CA PRO A 111 -17.31 -6.10 -9.06
C PRO A 111 -16.17 -6.75 -9.84
N ALA A 112 -15.08 -7.17 -9.20
CA ALA A 112 -14.01 -7.91 -9.86
C ALA A 112 -14.50 -9.25 -10.42
N THR A 113 -15.21 -10.03 -9.60
CA THR A 113 -15.79 -11.31 -10.01
C THR A 113 -16.78 -11.12 -11.16
N ALA A 114 -17.66 -10.11 -11.08
CA ALA A 114 -18.64 -9.81 -12.12
C ALA A 114 -18.00 -9.42 -13.47
N ARG A 115 -16.81 -8.81 -13.44
CA ARG A 115 -16.04 -8.42 -14.63
C ARG A 115 -15.02 -9.46 -15.08
N GLY A 116 -14.85 -10.56 -14.33
CA GLY A 116 -13.79 -11.54 -14.57
C GLY A 116 -12.38 -10.96 -14.38
N CYS A 117 -12.23 -9.97 -13.49
CA CYS A 117 -10.97 -9.36 -13.12
C CYS A 117 -10.39 -10.03 -11.87
N PHE A 118 -9.09 -9.91 -11.68
CA PHE A 118 -8.37 -10.35 -10.48
C PHE A 118 -8.23 -9.17 -9.50
N ALA A 119 -8.67 -9.34 -8.25
CA ALA A 119 -8.53 -8.33 -7.18
C ALA A 119 -7.42 -8.73 -6.19
N ARG A 120 -6.54 -7.81 -5.85
CA ARG A 120 -5.33 -8.06 -5.05
C ARG A 120 -5.00 -6.90 -4.13
N THR A 121 -4.24 -7.18 -3.07
CA THR A 121 -3.72 -6.16 -2.15
C THR A 121 -2.20 -6.09 -2.22
N PHE A 122 -1.68 -4.89 -2.46
CA PHE A 122 -0.30 -4.51 -2.19
C PHE A 122 -0.29 -3.57 -0.99
N LEU A 123 0.73 -3.71 -0.16
CA LEU A 123 0.95 -2.75 0.91
C LEU A 123 2.27 -2.05 0.67
N GLU A 124 2.25 -1.05 -0.20
CA GLU A 124 3.41 -0.18 -0.34
C GLU A 124 3.71 0.50 1.01
N ARG A 125 4.99 0.43 1.40
CA ARG A 125 5.51 1.09 2.59
C ARG A 125 6.10 2.43 2.19
N VAL A 126 5.25 3.37 1.80
CA VAL A 126 5.70 4.77 1.72
C VAL A 126 5.87 5.31 3.13
N ASN A 127 6.97 5.99 3.41
CA ASN A 127 7.24 6.63 4.71
C ASN A 127 6.72 8.07 4.69
N PRO A 128 5.49 8.36 5.18
CA PRO A 128 4.83 9.66 5.00
C PRO A 128 5.52 10.82 5.74
N GLY A 129 6.43 10.53 6.68
CA GLY A 129 7.09 11.55 7.51
C GLY A 129 8.49 11.94 7.06
N ARG A 130 8.99 11.48 5.90
CA ARG A 130 10.37 11.74 5.47
C ARG A 130 10.42 12.27 4.05
N THR A 131 10.41 13.59 3.93
CA THR A 131 10.70 14.33 2.69
C THR A 131 12.19 14.51 2.44
N GLU A 132 13.04 14.30 3.45
CA GLU A 132 14.49 14.31 3.27
C GLU A 132 15.02 12.91 2.90
N PRO A 133 15.77 12.79 1.80
CA PRO A 133 16.47 11.55 1.48
C PRO A 133 17.52 11.30 2.56
N LEU A 134 17.45 10.15 3.23
CA LEU A 134 18.60 9.64 3.99
C LEU A 134 19.83 9.65 3.06
N PRO A 135 21.06 9.76 3.60
CA PRO A 135 22.27 9.53 2.79
C PRO A 135 22.28 8.13 2.15
N HIS A 136 21.58 7.17 2.78
CA HIS A 136 21.30 5.82 2.26
C HIS A 136 19.94 5.32 2.79
N PRO A 137 18.79 5.72 2.25
CA PRO A 137 17.56 5.00 2.52
C PRO A 137 17.75 3.61 1.87
N PRO A 138 17.24 2.51 2.47
CA PRO A 138 16.87 1.42 1.60
C PRO A 138 15.88 2.03 0.60
N GLY A 139 16.26 2.13 -0.67
CA GLY A 139 15.32 2.54 -1.71
C GLY A 139 14.08 1.66 -1.58
N ALA A 140 12.88 2.13 -1.95
CA ALA A 140 11.64 1.36 -1.77
C ALA A 140 11.74 -0.11 -2.31
N ARG A 141 12.63 -0.34 -3.29
CA ARG A 141 13.11 -1.65 -3.75
C ARG A 141 13.61 -2.64 -2.68
N LEU A 142 14.28 -2.17 -1.64
CA LEU A 142 14.88 -2.96 -0.56
C LEU A 142 13.92 -3.22 0.61
N ILE A 143 12.74 -2.58 0.60
CA ILE A 143 11.71 -2.82 1.60
C ILE A 143 10.86 -3.99 1.08
N PRO A 144 10.75 -5.12 1.82
CA PRO A 144 9.93 -6.24 1.38
C PRO A 144 8.49 -5.81 1.14
N MET A 145 7.96 -6.16 -0.02
CA MET A 145 6.57 -5.89 -0.37
C MET A 145 5.68 -7.01 0.14
N VAL A 146 4.74 -6.65 0.99
CA VAL A 146 3.68 -7.55 1.47
C VAL A 146 2.58 -7.60 0.42
N ILE A 147 2.16 -8.82 0.05
CA ILE A 147 1.28 -9.06 -1.10
C ILE A 147 0.32 -10.22 -0.82
N SER A 148 -0.96 -10.02 -1.10
CA SER A 148 -1.99 -11.08 -1.05
C SER A 148 -2.35 -11.56 -2.46
N GLY A 149 -2.89 -12.78 -2.57
CA GLY A 149 -3.46 -13.29 -3.83
C GLY A 149 -2.43 -13.68 -4.92
N LEU A 150 -1.25 -14.18 -4.53
CA LEU A 150 -0.23 -14.61 -5.50
C LEU A 150 -0.56 -15.88 -6.29
N ASP A 151 -1.61 -16.63 -5.92
CA ASP A 151 -1.86 -17.99 -6.42
C ASP A 151 -2.53 -18.06 -7.81
N ASP A 152 -2.88 -16.92 -8.41
CA ASP A 152 -3.62 -16.88 -9.67
C ASP A 152 -2.71 -16.69 -10.90
N VAL A 153 -3.01 -17.50 -11.93
CA VAL A 153 -2.31 -17.54 -13.21
C VAL A 153 -2.80 -16.40 -14.11
N CYS A 154 -2.38 -15.17 -13.81
CA CYS A 154 -2.57 -14.03 -14.72
C CYS A 154 -1.43 -13.99 -15.78
N PRO A 155 -1.71 -13.76 -17.07
CA PRO A 155 -0.67 -13.50 -18.08
C PRO A 155 0.19 -12.29 -17.66
N GLY A 156 1.51 -12.47 -17.54
CA GLY A 156 2.40 -11.42 -17.03
C GLY A 156 2.37 -11.24 -15.50
N SER A 157 2.04 -12.33 -14.77
CA SER A 157 1.98 -12.52 -13.31
C SER A 157 2.24 -11.26 -12.47
N LEU A 158 1.31 -10.96 -11.56
CA LEU A 158 1.48 -9.99 -10.48
C LEU A 158 2.86 -10.05 -9.81
N ALA A 159 3.39 -11.26 -9.62
CA ALA A 159 4.72 -11.49 -9.08
C ALA A 159 5.84 -11.03 -10.03
N ALA A 160 5.67 -11.16 -11.35
CA ALA A 160 6.62 -10.67 -12.34
C ALA A 160 6.68 -9.13 -12.36
N ILE A 161 5.52 -8.46 -12.28
CA ILE A 161 5.46 -7.01 -12.18
C ILE A 161 6.02 -6.53 -10.84
N ALA A 162 5.61 -7.13 -9.72
CA ALA A 162 6.11 -6.75 -8.41
C ALA A 162 7.62 -7.03 -8.26
N ARG A 163 8.13 -8.19 -8.68
CA ARG A 163 9.56 -8.53 -8.67
C ARG A 163 10.41 -7.67 -9.61
N SER A 164 9.80 -7.05 -10.63
CA SER A 164 10.53 -6.11 -11.47
C SER A 164 11.02 -4.89 -10.68
N TYR A 165 10.39 -4.61 -9.52
CA TYR A 165 10.69 -3.44 -8.71
C TYR A 165 11.14 -3.77 -7.29
N PHE A 166 10.47 -4.69 -6.59
CA PHE A 166 10.81 -5.11 -5.22
C PHE A 166 11.73 -6.33 -5.25
N GLU A 167 12.80 -6.30 -4.44
CA GLU A 167 13.74 -7.42 -4.33
C GLU A 167 13.12 -8.60 -3.57
N GLU A 168 12.31 -8.31 -2.56
CA GLU A 168 11.68 -9.30 -1.70
C GLU A 168 10.16 -9.13 -1.71
N LEU A 169 9.45 -10.22 -1.96
CA LEU A 169 8.00 -10.31 -1.82
C LEU A 169 7.66 -11.22 -0.66
N VAL A 170 6.77 -10.77 0.21
CA VAL A 170 6.24 -11.53 1.35
C VAL A 170 4.79 -11.92 1.02
N PRO A 171 4.57 -13.16 0.51
CA PRO A 171 3.22 -13.63 0.19
C PRO A 171 2.39 -13.83 1.45
N LEU A 172 1.13 -13.43 1.38
CA LEU A 172 0.12 -13.65 2.40
C LEU A 172 -1.00 -14.55 1.88
N SER A 173 -1.63 -15.25 2.81
CA SER A 173 -2.70 -16.20 2.51
C SER A 173 -4.01 -15.54 2.08
N SER A 174 -4.25 -14.29 2.46
CA SER A 174 -5.50 -13.59 2.12
C SER A 174 -5.36 -12.06 2.20
N PRO A 175 -6.26 -11.30 1.56
CA PRO A 175 -6.35 -9.84 1.70
C PRO A 175 -6.49 -9.36 3.15
N GLU A 176 -7.29 -10.05 3.97
CA GLU A 176 -7.55 -9.67 5.36
C GLU A 176 -6.27 -9.75 6.20
N VAL A 177 -5.38 -10.72 5.92
CA VAL A 177 -4.06 -10.81 6.55
C VAL A 177 -3.19 -9.63 6.13
N ALA A 178 -3.29 -9.17 4.88
CA ALA A 178 -2.57 -7.98 4.41
C ALA A 178 -3.07 -6.74 5.16
N GLU A 179 -4.37 -6.43 5.07
CA GLU A 179 -5.00 -5.30 5.74
C GLU A 179 -4.67 -5.27 7.24
N SER A 180 -4.81 -6.43 7.91
CA SER A 180 -4.46 -6.61 9.32
C SER A 180 -2.99 -6.37 9.61
N THR A 181 -2.07 -6.79 8.73
CA THR A 181 -0.62 -6.54 8.89
C THR A 181 -0.34 -5.04 8.95
N LYS A 182 -0.94 -4.24 8.07
CA LYS A 182 -0.74 -2.78 8.06
C LYS A 182 -1.29 -2.13 9.33
N LEU A 183 -2.50 -2.52 9.73
CA LEU A 183 -3.12 -2.03 10.96
C LEU A 183 -2.27 -2.40 12.18
N TYR A 184 -1.80 -3.64 12.25
CA TYR A 184 -0.98 -4.16 13.33
C TYR A 184 0.31 -3.34 13.50
N GLU A 185 1.01 -3.04 12.41
CA GLU A 185 2.23 -2.22 12.44
C GLU A 185 1.98 -0.80 12.93
N ASN A 186 0.88 -0.18 12.49
CA ASN A 186 0.51 1.16 12.91
C ASN A 186 0.12 1.19 14.40
N CYS A 187 -0.65 0.20 14.87
CA CYS A 187 -1.02 0.05 16.27
C CYS A 187 0.20 -0.16 17.16
N GLN A 188 1.11 -1.07 16.79
CA GLN A 188 2.35 -1.32 17.54
C GLN A 188 3.19 -0.04 17.65
N ARG A 189 3.31 0.72 16.56
CA ARG A 189 4.02 2.01 16.55
C ARG A 189 3.38 3.00 17.50
N MET A 190 2.06 3.16 17.44
CA MET A 190 1.31 4.09 18.29
C MET A 190 1.46 3.75 19.77
N ILE A 191 1.30 2.47 20.14
CA ILE A 191 1.43 1.99 21.52
C ILE A 191 2.85 2.26 22.04
N ASN A 192 3.89 1.98 21.25
CA ASN A 192 5.26 2.19 21.71
C ASN A 192 5.62 3.68 21.83
N ILE A 193 5.09 4.55 20.96
CA ILE A 193 5.27 6.01 21.11
C ILE A 193 4.58 6.49 22.39
N ALA A 194 3.33 6.08 22.63
CA ALA A 194 2.61 6.43 23.85
C ALA A 194 3.37 5.95 25.10
N TYR A 195 3.86 4.71 25.09
CA TYR A 195 4.69 4.17 26.17
C TYR A 195 5.96 5.01 26.38
N ALA A 196 6.68 5.39 25.32
CA ALA A 196 7.87 6.21 25.44
C ALA A 196 7.58 7.60 26.05
N ASN A 197 6.45 8.21 25.68
CA ASN A 197 6.02 9.50 26.25
C ASN A 197 5.68 9.37 27.74
N GLU A 198 4.90 8.35 28.13
CA GLU A 198 4.56 8.10 29.54
C GLU A 198 5.81 7.83 30.40
N MET A 199 6.78 7.09 29.85
CA MET A 199 8.04 6.82 30.53
C MET A 199 8.89 8.09 30.68
N GLU A 200 8.85 9.02 29.72
CA GLU A 200 9.53 10.30 29.84
C GLU A 200 8.96 11.13 31.01
N ASP A 201 7.64 11.22 31.12
CA ASP A 201 7.01 11.95 32.22
C ASP A 201 7.30 11.32 33.59
N ALA A 202 7.32 9.98 33.66
CA ALA A 202 7.73 9.26 34.86
C ALA A 202 9.20 9.54 35.23
N CYS A 203 10.13 9.51 34.28
CA CYS A 203 11.55 9.79 34.51
C CYS A 203 11.76 11.23 35.01
N ARG A 204 11.07 12.20 34.40
CA ARG A 204 11.10 13.61 34.83
C ARG A 204 10.65 13.79 36.26
N SER A 205 9.61 13.08 36.70
CA SER A 205 9.12 13.14 38.08
C SER A 205 10.15 12.64 39.12
N LEU A 206 11.09 11.78 38.69
CA LEU A 206 12.14 11.20 39.51
C LEU A 206 13.51 11.89 39.35
N GLY A 207 13.61 12.92 38.51
CA GLY A 207 14.89 13.57 38.18
C GLY A 207 15.86 12.66 37.39
N VAL A 208 15.34 11.66 36.68
CA VAL A 208 16.12 10.72 35.85
C VAL A 208 16.09 11.20 34.40
N ASP A 209 17.21 11.10 33.68
CA ASP A 209 17.27 11.41 32.25
C ASP A 209 16.62 10.28 31.42
N PRO A 210 15.46 10.52 30.77
CA PRO A 210 14.81 9.52 29.93
C PRO A 210 15.68 9.08 28.75
N TYR A 211 16.57 9.95 28.25
CA TYR A 211 17.47 9.65 27.13
C TYR A 211 18.50 8.57 27.51
N GLU A 212 19.05 8.67 28.71
CA GLU A 212 19.95 7.64 29.25
C GLU A 212 19.20 6.31 29.42
N VAL A 213 17.97 6.33 29.94
CA VAL A 213 17.16 5.13 30.20
C VAL A 213 16.90 4.32 28.93
N TYR A 214 16.32 4.93 27.89
CA TYR A 214 16.04 4.17 26.67
C TYR A 214 17.31 3.81 25.90
N SER A 215 18.38 4.59 25.99
CA SER A 215 19.68 4.26 25.38
C SER A 215 20.33 3.06 26.07
N ALA A 216 20.24 2.99 27.40
CA ALA A 216 20.67 1.83 28.16
C ALA A 216 19.79 0.61 27.85
N ALA A 217 18.47 0.77 27.75
CA ALA A 217 17.56 -0.32 27.36
C ALA A 217 17.85 -0.84 25.94
N ALA A 218 18.20 0.04 25.01
CA ALA A 218 18.62 -0.29 23.64
C ALA A 218 19.88 -1.16 23.56
N SER A 219 20.66 -1.27 24.64
CA SER A 219 21.83 -2.15 24.68
C SER A 219 21.47 -3.65 24.66
N LYS A 220 20.20 -4.00 24.81
CA LYS A 220 19.74 -5.40 24.86
C LYS A 220 19.31 -5.81 23.46
N PRO A 221 19.92 -6.85 22.86
CA PRO A 221 19.69 -7.20 21.46
C PRO A 221 18.37 -7.95 21.21
N PHE A 222 17.50 -8.05 22.22
CA PHE A 222 16.21 -8.75 22.14
C PHE A 222 15.16 -8.05 22.99
N GLY A 223 13.90 -8.16 22.58
CA GLY A 223 12.74 -7.75 23.38
C GLY A 223 12.55 -6.23 23.56
N TYR A 224 13.45 -5.39 23.02
CA TYR A 224 13.34 -3.94 23.10
C TYR A 224 13.53 -3.28 21.73
N MET A 225 12.49 -2.58 21.28
CA MET A 225 12.55 -1.73 20.10
C MET A 225 12.59 -0.27 20.57
N VAL A 226 13.55 0.50 20.04
CA VAL A 226 13.78 1.87 20.51
C VAL A 226 12.72 2.81 19.96
N TYR A 227 11.91 3.36 20.86
CA TYR A 227 11.02 4.50 20.59
C TYR A 227 11.43 5.66 21.48
N LYS A 228 11.45 6.85 20.88
CA LYS A 228 11.79 8.09 21.57
C LYS A 228 10.52 8.86 21.87
N ALA A 229 10.49 9.50 23.03
CA ALA A 229 9.42 10.43 23.34
C ALA A 229 9.44 11.63 22.39
N GLY A 230 8.29 12.26 22.22
CA GLY A 230 8.10 13.42 21.37
C GLY A 230 6.89 14.24 21.80
N ILE A 231 6.52 15.24 20.99
CA ILE A 231 5.38 16.13 21.31
C ILE A 231 3.99 15.45 21.19
N GLY A 232 3.96 14.18 20.78
CA GLY A 232 2.75 13.40 20.58
C GLY A 232 2.86 12.42 19.42
N VAL A 233 1.76 11.73 19.14
CA VAL A 233 1.59 10.91 17.94
C VAL A 233 0.92 11.77 16.87
N GLY A 234 1.45 11.76 15.65
CA GLY A 234 0.89 12.46 14.50
C GLY A 234 0.94 11.61 13.25
N GLY A 235 0.07 11.93 12.29
CA GLY A 235 -0.14 11.12 11.10
C GLY A 235 -0.99 9.87 11.37
N HIS A 236 -1.56 9.36 10.26
CA HIS A 236 -2.63 8.35 10.17
C HIS A 236 -4.03 8.87 10.51
#